data_AF-A0A532VHG2-F1
#
_entry.id   AF-A0A532VHG2-F1
#
_cell.length_a   1.000
_cell.length_b   1.000
_cell.length_c   1.000
_cell.angle_alpha   90.00
_cell.angle_beta   90.00
_cell.angle_gamma   90.00
#
_symmetry.space_group_name_H-M   'P 1'
#
loop_
_entity.id
_entity.type
_entity.pdbx_description
1 polymer ?
#
loop_
_entity_poly.entity_id
_entity_poly.type
_entity_poly.pdbx_seq_one_letter_code
_entity_poly.pdbx_strand_id
1 'polypeptide(L)'
;MERKGVTDKDVVVGISACKRTPYVLGALKKAKSIGAQTVFLICNPRSHVNIDIDVAICPTVGPEIIMGSTRMKAATAEKMILNMLTTTAMIRLGKVYGNMMVDLRATSQKLVERSKRVIMMATGINYDAAEKALKKTGGSVKIAIVMIKVNVDYNRALDLLEGADGFVRRAIEEKIPLTAGKVEQA
;
A
#
# COMPACT_ATOMS: atom_id res chain seq x y z
N MET A 1 -23.15 0.06 -4.34
CA MET A 1 -22.02 0.30 -5.27
C MET A 1 -22.15 1.64 -5.96
N GLU A 2 -23.30 1.96 -6.56
CA GLU A 2 -23.56 3.24 -7.22
C GLU A 2 -23.32 4.47 -6.32
N ARG A 3 -23.86 4.48 -5.09
CA ARG A 3 -23.58 5.57 -4.12
C ARG A 3 -22.09 5.75 -3.80
N LYS A 4 -21.28 4.70 -3.95
CA LYS A 4 -19.83 4.72 -3.70
C LYS A 4 -19.02 4.97 -4.96
N GLY A 5 -19.67 5.12 -6.13
CA GLY A 5 -19.01 5.38 -7.40
C GLY A 5 -18.06 4.26 -7.85
N VAL A 6 -18.38 3.00 -7.56
CA VAL A 6 -17.54 1.86 -7.97
C VAL A 6 -17.54 1.74 -9.49
N THR A 7 -16.34 1.64 -10.08
CA THR A 7 -16.07 1.55 -11.52
C THR A 7 -15.32 0.27 -11.89
N ASP A 8 -15.07 0.06 -13.17
CA ASP A 8 -14.23 -1.03 -13.72
C ASP A 8 -12.75 -0.94 -13.30
N LYS A 9 -12.31 0.22 -12.85
CA LYS A 9 -10.94 0.44 -12.32
C LYS A 9 -10.78 0.02 -10.86
N ASP A 10 -11.86 -0.33 -10.19
CA ASP A 10 -11.85 -0.72 -8.78
C ASP A 10 -11.71 -2.24 -8.59
N VAL A 11 -11.22 -2.61 -7.42
CA VAL A 11 -11.21 -4.01 -6.93
C VAL A 11 -12.22 -4.14 -5.80
N VAL A 12 -13.16 -5.06 -5.93
CA VAL A 12 -14.16 -5.37 -4.90
C VAL A 12 -13.78 -6.66 -4.18
N VAL A 13 -13.48 -6.54 -2.88
CA VAL A 13 -13.20 -7.68 -2.00
C VAL A 13 -14.46 -8.01 -1.19
N GLY A 14 -15.12 -9.11 -1.54
CA GLY A 14 -16.19 -9.69 -0.74
C GLY A 14 -15.61 -10.54 0.38
N ILE A 15 -16.01 -10.27 1.63
CA ILE A 15 -15.50 -10.97 2.82
C ILE A 15 -16.67 -11.67 3.48
N SER A 16 -16.54 -12.99 3.66
CA SER A 16 -17.55 -13.75 4.39
C SER A 16 -16.99 -15.08 4.88
N ALA A 17 -17.01 -15.30 6.19
CA ALA A 17 -16.69 -16.61 6.76
C ALA A 17 -17.65 -17.73 6.29
N CYS A 18 -18.86 -17.37 5.84
CA CYS A 18 -19.90 -18.29 5.35
C CYS A 18 -20.15 -18.13 3.84
N LYS A 19 -20.36 -19.25 3.13
CA LYS A 19 -20.67 -19.26 1.69
C LYS A 19 -21.97 -18.57 1.23
N ARG A 20 -22.91 -18.31 2.15
CA ARG A 20 -24.30 -17.95 1.79
C ARG A 20 -24.70 -16.50 2.01
N THR A 21 -23.80 -15.63 2.46
CA THR A 21 -24.14 -14.25 2.85
C THR A 21 -24.69 -13.45 1.66
N PRO A 22 -26.02 -13.22 1.54
CA PRO A 22 -26.63 -12.72 0.30
C PRO A 22 -26.11 -11.34 -0.09
N TYR A 23 -25.82 -10.49 0.91
CA TYR A 23 -25.24 -9.17 0.71
C TYR A 23 -23.90 -9.23 -0.02
N VAL A 24 -23.00 -10.14 0.37
CA VAL A 24 -21.66 -10.28 -0.20
C VAL A 24 -21.74 -10.86 -1.61
N LEU A 25 -22.56 -11.89 -1.82
CA LEU A 25 -22.76 -12.51 -3.14
C LEU A 25 -23.39 -11.51 -4.13
N GLY A 26 -24.40 -10.75 -3.70
CA GLY A 26 -25.04 -9.72 -4.51
C GLY A 26 -24.08 -8.58 -4.86
N ALA A 27 -23.24 -8.16 -3.91
CA ALA A 27 -22.18 -7.18 -4.16
C ALA A 27 -21.18 -7.68 -5.21
N LEU A 28 -20.65 -8.90 -5.06
CA LEU A 28 -19.68 -9.46 -6.01
C LEU A 28 -20.28 -9.62 -7.42
N LYS A 29 -21.54 -10.06 -7.53
CA LYS A 29 -22.24 -10.15 -8.81
C LYS A 29 -22.39 -8.79 -9.49
N LYS A 30 -22.76 -7.74 -8.73
CA LYS A 30 -22.86 -6.38 -9.26
C LYS A 30 -21.50 -5.82 -9.65
N ALA A 31 -20.44 -6.05 -8.87
CA ALA A 31 -19.08 -5.65 -9.21
C ALA A 31 -18.64 -6.26 -10.55
N LYS A 32 -18.84 -7.57 -10.72
CA LYS A 32 -18.56 -8.27 -11.97
C LYS A 32 -19.32 -7.67 -13.16
N SER A 33 -20.61 -7.35 -13.00
CA SER A 33 -21.40 -6.70 -14.07
C SER A 33 -20.95 -5.28 -14.43
N ILE A 34 -20.24 -4.59 -13.52
CA ILE A 34 -19.63 -3.28 -13.77
C ILE A 34 -18.28 -3.43 -14.51
N GLY A 35 -17.70 -4.64 -14.54
CA GLY A 35 -16.36 -4.90 -15.05
C GLY A 35 -15.25 -4.72 -14.01
N ALA A 36 -15.60 -4.49 -12.74
CA ALA A 36 -14.64 -4.39 -11.65
C ALA A 36 -13.99 -5.75 -11.37
N GLN A 37 -12.73 -5.74 -10.94
CA GLN A 37 -12.05 -6.95 -10.49
C GLN A 37 -12.64 -7.44 -9.18
N THR A 38 -12.87 -8.74 -9.05
CA THR A 38 -13.58 -9.33 -7.92
C THR A 38 -12.73 -10.34 -7.15
N VAL A 39 -12.67 -10.17 -5.84
CA VAL A 39 -12.00 -11.10 -4.91
C VAL A 39 -13.02 -11.60 -3.90
N PHE A 40 -13.12 -12.92 -3.73
CA PHE A 40 -13.93 -13.52 -2.69
C PHE A 40 -13.07 -14.18 -1.62
N LEU A 41 -13.07 -13.60 -0.42
CA LEU A 41 -12.42 -14.14 0.78
C LEU A 41 -13.45 -14.92 1.60
N ILE A 42 -13.26 -16.24 1.69
CA ILE A 42 -14.21 -17.16 2.31
C ILE A 42 -13.51 -18.27 3.09
N CYS A 43 -13.97 -18.58 4.31
CA CYS A 43 -13.38 -19.63 5.14
C CYS A 43 -13.95 -21.04 4.87
N ASN A 44 -14.41 -21.29 3.64
CA ASN A 44 -14.92 -22.58 3.17
C ASN A 44 -14.02 -23.12 2.05
N PRO A 45 -14.01 -24.44 1.81
CA PRO A 45 -13.30 -25.02 0.67
C PRO A 45 -13.68 -24.36 -0.66
N ARG A 46 -12.73 -24.26 -1.59
CA ARG A 46 -12.93 -23.64 -2.91
C ARG A 46 -14.10 -24.27 -3.68
N SER A 47 -14.34 -25.57 -3.50
CA SER A 47 -15.48 -26.31 -4.09
C SER A 47 -16.85 -25.75 -3.72
N HIS A 48 -16.95 -24.93 -2.67
CA HIS A 48 -18.21 -24.29 -2.25
C HIS A 48 -18.47 -22.94 -2.91
N VAL A 49 -17.53 -22.39 -3.67
CA VAL A 49 -17.69 -21.11 -4.36
C VAL A 49 -18.30 -21.39 -5.74
N ASN A 50 -19.58 -21.06 -5.88
CA ASN A 50 -20.39 -21.30 -7.08
C ASN A 50 -20.77 -20.01 -7.83
N ILE A 51 -20.03 -18.93 -7.60
CA ILE A 51 -20.20 -17.65 -8.28
C ILE A 51 -19.00 -17.41 -9.20
N ASP A 52 -19.24 -16.69 -10.30
CA ASP A 52 -18.16 -16.18 -11.14
C ASP A 52 -17.38 -15.12 -10.37
N ILE A 53 -16.09 -15.39 -10.16
CA ILE A 53 -15.16 -14.57 -9.38
C ILE A 53 -13.77 -14.66 -10.00
N ASP A 54 -13.04 -13.54 -10.06
CA ASP A 54 -11.69 -13.51 -10.63
C ASP A 54 -10.68 -14.20 -9.70
N VAL A 55 -10.76 -13.93 -8.40
CA VAL A 55 -9.89 -14.54 -7.39
C VAL A 55 -10.71 -15.05 -6.20
N ALA A 56 -10.51 -16.30 -5.83
CA ALA A 56 -11.08 -16.88 -4.61
C ALA A 56 -9.96 -17.19 -3.61
N ILE A 57 -10.03 -16.59 -2.42
CA ILE A 57 -9.10 -16.83 -1.32
C ILE A 57 -9.85 -17.65 -0.27
N CYS A 58 -9.46 -18.92 -0.13
CA CYS A 58 -10.24 -19.93 0.61
C CYS A 58 -9.48 -20.55 1.80
N PRO A 59 -9.13 -19.80 2.86
CA PRO A 59 -8.44 -20.38 4.02
C PRO A 59 -9.37 -21.32 4.79
N THR A 60 -9.08 -22.62 4.77
CA THR A 60 -9.85 -23.63 5.51
C THR A 60 -9.36 -23.74 6.96
N VAL A 61 -10.00 -23.01 7.88
CA VAL A 61 -9.60 -22.95 9.31
C VAL A 61 -10.20 -24.06 10.19
N GLY A 62 -11.06 -24.92 9.61
CA GLY A 62 -11.79 -25.98 10.32
C GLY A 62 -12.91 -25.47 11.25
N PRO A 63 -13.57 -26.37 12.00
CA PRO A 63 -14.66 -26.02 12.91
C PRO A 63 -14.20 -25.07 14.03
N GLU A 64 -15.02 -24.08 14.37
CA GLU A 64 -14.73 -23.18 15.48
C GLU A 64 -14.89 -23.87 16.84
N ILE A 65 -14.14 -23.40 17.85
CA ILE A 65 -14.24 -23.93 19.22
C ILE A 65 -15.65 -23.72 19.78
N ILE A 66 -16.20 -22.53 19.58
CA ILE A 66 -17.62 -22.26 19.82
C ILE A 66 -18.33 -22.44 18.48
N MET A 67 -19.24 -23.41 18.40
CA MET A 67 -19.96 -23.72 17.17
C MET A 67 -20.59 -22.46 16.55
N GLY A 68 -20.19 -22.15 15.31
CA GLY A 68 -20.70 -21.00 14.56
C GLY A 68 -20.07 -19.64 14.91
N SER A 69 -19.20 -19.54 15.92
CA SER A 69 -18.55 -18.27 16.29
C SER A 69 -17.37 -17.94 15.36
N THR A 70 -17.66 -17.62 14.11
CA THR A 70 -16.65 -17.34 13.07
C THR A 70 -15.83 -16.08 13.32
N ARG A 71 -16.17 -15.28 14.34
CA ARG A 71 -15.33 -14.18 14.84
C ARG A 71 -14.00 -14.65 15.45
N MET A 72 -13.80 -15.96 15.60
CA MET A 72 -12.61 -16.58 16.15
C MET A 72 -11.57 -16.87 15.06
N LYS A 73 -11.41 -18.13 14.63
CA LYS A 73 -10.35 -18.51 13.68
C LYS A 73 -10.58 -17.90 12.30
N ALA A 74 -11.82 -17.93 11.80
CA ALA A 74 -12.14 -17.38 10.49
C ALA A 74 -11.83 -15.88 10.40
N ALA A 75 -12.32 -15.06 11.33
CA ALA A 75 -12.00 -13.63 11.34
C ALA A 75 -10.50 -13.34 11.57
N THR A 76 -9.80 -14.19 12.32
CA THR A 76 -8.34 -14.07 12.47
C THR A 76 -7.62 -14.32 11.13
N ALA A 77 -8.03 -15.35 10.39
CA ALA A 77 -7.52 -15.62 9.04
C ALA A 77 -7.86 -14.47 8.08
N GLU A 78 -9.09 -13.97 8.11
CA GLU A 78 -9.52 -12.83 7.30
C GLU A 78 -8.66 -11.60 7.58
N LYS A 79 -8.43 -11.27 8.86
CA LYS A 79 -7.56 -10.15 9.26
C LYS A 79 -6.15 -10.29 8.70
N MET A 80 -5.54 -11.47 8.81
CA MET A 80 -4.19 -11.72 8.30
C MET A 80 -4.13 -11.51 6.78
N ILE A 81 -5.12 -12.04 6.05
CA ILE A 81 -5.20 -11.91 4.60
C ILE A 81 -5.43 -10.46 4.18
N LEU A 82 -6.33 -9.73 4.82
CA LEU A 82 -6.57 -8.31 4.51
C LEU A 82 -5.33 -7.45 4.80
N ASN A 83 -4.60 -7.76 5.88
CA ASN A 83 -3.30 -7.14 6.15
C ASN A 83 -2.29 -7.46 5.05
N MET A 84 -2.23 -8.70 4.56
CA MET A 84 -1.34 -9.09 3.47
C MET A 84 -1.69 -8.35 2.17
N LEU A 85 -2.97 -8.29 1.79
CA LEU A 85 -3.43 -7.61 0.58
C LEU A 85 -3.06 -6.14 0.59
N THR A 86 -3.44 -5.42 1.64
CA THR A 86 -3.18 -3.98 1.77
C THR A 86 -1.70 -3.66 1.89
N THR A 87 -0.96 -4.41 2.71
CA THR A 87 0.49 -4.19 2.89
C THR A 87 1.27 -4.47 1.61
N THR A 88 0.98 -5.58 0.94
CA THR A 88 1.67 -5.96 -0.31
C THR A 88 1.34 -4.99 -1.44
N ALA A 89 0.08 -4.54 -1.54
CA ALA A 89 -0.30 -3.49 -2.49
C ALA A 89 0.49 -2.20 -2.24
N MET A 90 0.59 -1.75 -0.98
CA MET A 90 1.33 -0.53 -0.64
C MET A 90 2.84 -0.66 -0.87
N ILE A 91 3.42 -1.86 -0.66
CA ILE A 91 4.82 -2.15 -1.04
C ILE A 91 4.99 -1.99 -2.55
N ARG A 92 4.09 -2.57 -3.35
CA ARG A 92 4.09 -2.45 -4.83
C ARG A 92 3.75 -1.06 -5.35
N LEU A 93 3.31 -0.13 -4.49
CA LEU A 93 3.08 1.28 -4.82
C LEU A 93 4.20 2.21 -4.29
N GLY A 94 5.37 1.66 -3.95
CA GLY A 94 6.53 2.46 -3.53
C GLY A 94 6.35 3.16 -2.17
N LYS A 95 5.48 2.65 -1.29
CA LYS A 95 5.24 3.23 0.05
C LYS A 95 6.27 2.78 1.09
N VAL A 96 7.13 1.83 0.73
CA VAL A 96 8.13 1.18 1.59
C VAL A 96 9.51 1.27 0.93
N TYR A 97 10.55 1.46 1.75
CA TYR A 97 11.96 1.42 1.33
C TYR A 97 12.72 0.43 2.25
N GLY A 98 13.31 -0.61 1.67
CA GLY A 98 13.77 -1.76 2.44
C GLY A 98 12.57 -2.40 3.17
N ASN A 99 12.62 -2.44 4.50
CA ASN A 99 11.50 -2.83 5.37
C ASN A 99 10.88 -1.63 6.13
N MET A 100 11.24 -0.40 5.77
CA MET A 100 10.81 0.81 6.44
C MET A 100 9.64 1.46 5.72
N MET A 101 8.61 1.83 6.47
CA MET A 101 7.52 2.67 5.96
C MET A 101 8.03 4.09 5.77
N VAL A 102 8.04 4.58 4.53
CA VAL A 102 8.60 5.89 4.17
C VAL A 102 7.54 6.88 3.71
N ASP A 103 6.31 6.43 3.46
CA ASP A 103 5.16 7.31 3.17
C ASP A 103 4.35 7.62 4.44
N LEU A 104 5.04 8.10 5.47
CA LEU A 104 4.48 8.47 6.76
C LEU A 104 4.09 9.95 6.75
N ARG A 105 2.89 10.28 7.23
CA ARG A 105 2.51 11.66 7.54
C ARG A 105 2.79 11.93 9.03
N ALA A 106 3.60 12.94 9.31
CA ALA A 106 3.99 13.31 10.68
C ALA A 106 2.87 14.09 11.40
N THR A 107 1.72 13.47 11.64
CA THR A 107 0.53 14.10 12.27
C THR A 107 0.52 14.04 13.80
N SER A 108 1.52 13.40 14.42
CA SER A 108 1.65 13.29 15.87
C SER A 108 3.13 13.27 16.25
N GLN A 109 3.44 13.61 17.50
CA GLN A 109 4.82 13.58 18.01
C GLN A 109 5.46 12.20 17.82
N LYS A 110 4.70 11.12 18.06
CA LYS A 110 5.17 9.74 17.81
C LYS A 110 5.59 9.52 16.36
N LEU A 111 4.82 10.05 15.40
CA LEU A 111 5.11 9.89 13.98
C LEU A 111 6.28 10.78 13.53
N VAL A 112 6.41 12.00 14.10
CA VAL A 112 7.60 12.85 13.91
C VAL A 112 8.88 12.10 14.33
N GLU A 113 8.89 11.54 15.54
CA GLU A 113 10.05 10.80 16.06
C GLU A 113 10.33 9.50 15.28
N ARG A 114 9.27 8.85 14.79
CA ARG A 114 9.44 7.71 13.87
C ARG A 114 10.06 8.14 12.55
N SER A 115 9.61 9.25 11.97
CA SER A 115 10.14 9.79 10.71
C SER A 115 11.62 10.12 10.81
N LYS A 116 12.06 10.81 11.88
CA LYS A 116 13.49 11.09 12.13
C LYS A 116 14.31 9.79 12.18
N ARG A 117 13.86 8.80 12.95
CA ARG A 117 14.54 7.49 13.04
C ARG A 117 14.62 6.77 11.70
N VAL A 118 13.56 6.78 10.90
CA VAL A 118 13.57 6.17 9.56
C VAL A 118 14.59 6.86 8.66
N ILE A 119 14.67 8.19 8.68
CA ILE A 119 15.69 8.94 7.91
C ILE A 119 17.09 8.54 8.37
N MET A 120 17.35 8.51 9.69
CA MET A 120 18.66 8.12 10.24
C MET A 120 19.05 6.71 9.80
N MET A 121 18.15 5.72 9.97
CA MET A 121 18.43 4.32 9.58
C MET A 121 18.65 4.17 8.08
N ALA A 122 17.87 4.88 7.25
CA ALA A 122 18.00 4.79 5.81
C ALA A 122 19.29 5.46 5.29
N THR A 123 19.72 6.55 5.92
CA THR A 123 20.77 7.43 5.37
C THR A 123 22.10 7.34 6.09
N GLY A 124 22.11 7.01 7.38
CA GLY A 124 23.30 6.97 8.25
C GLY A 124 23.60 8.27 8.97
N ILE A 125 22.76 9.31 8.84
CA ILE A 125 23.00 10.62 9.48
C ILE A 125 22.55 10.64 10.94
N ASN A 126 23.00 11.66 11.68
CA ASN A 126 22.61 11.89 13.06
C ASN A 126 21.20 12.49 13.21
N TYR A 127 20.71 12.53 14.45
CA TYR A 127 19.36 12.97 14.77
C TYR A 127 19.07 14.42 14.36
N ASP A 128 19.99 15.35 14.66
CA ASP A 128 19.79 16.78 14.36
C ASP A 128 19.73 17.04 12.85
N ALA A 129 20.57 16.35 12.07
CA ALA A 129 20.52 16.41 10.62
C ALA A 129 19.22 15.81 10.08
N ALA A 130 18.73 14.70 10.65
CA ALA A 130 17.45 14.11 10.27
C ALA A 130 16.27 15.03 10.60
N GLU A 131 16.30 15.73 11.74
CA GLU A 131 15.28 16.71 12.11
C GLU A 131 15.26 17.89 11.13
N LYS A 132 16.43 18.45 10.80
CA LYS A 132 16.54 19.54 9.82
C LYS A 132 16.04 19.10 8.44
N ALA A 133 16.42 17.91 7.98
CA ALA A 133 15.95 17.35 6.72
C ALA A 133 14.43 17.19 6.71
N LEU A 134 13.86 16.59 7.76
CA LEU A 134 12.41 16.40 7.88
C LEU A 134 11.63 17.72 7.86
N LYS A 135 12.15 18.77 8.52
CA LYS A 135 11.56 20.12 8.47
C LYS A 135 11.65 20.72 7.06
N LYS A 136 12.81 20.60 6.41
CA LYS A 136 13.05 21.11 5.05
C LYS A 136 12.13 20.49 4.00
N THR A 137 11.70 19.24 4.21
CA THR A 137 10.80 18.54 3.28
C THR A 137 9.31 18.62 3.67
N GLY A 138 8.93 19.51 4.59
CA GLY A 138 7.55 19.64 5.05
C GLY A 138 7.00 18.36 5.69
N GLY A 139 7.88 17.53 6.29
CA GLY A 139 7.52 16.26 6.91
C GLY A 139 7.60 15.04 5.98
N SER A 140 8.01 15.19 4.72
CA SER A 140 8.14 14.08 3.77
C SER A 140 9.44 13.29 3.99
N VAL A 141 9.30 12.04 4.46
CA VAL A 141 10.43 11.13 4.70
C VAL A 141 11.08 10.66 3.41
N LYS A 142 10.29 10.36 2.36
CA LYS A 142 10.84 9.93 1.06
C LYS A 142 11.78 10.97 0.47
N ILE A 143 11.31 12.21 0.40
CA ILE A 143 12.09 13.32 -0.18
C ILE A 143 13.37 13.51 0.64
N ALA A 144 13.28 13.48 1.96
CA ALA A 144 14.44 13.64 2.83
C ALA A 144 15.49 12.56 2.56
N ILE A 145 15.08 11.29 2.45
CA ILE A 145 16.00 10.18 2.15
C ILE A 145 16.68 10.38 0.79
N VAL A 146 15.94 10.76 -0.25
CA VAL A 146 16.49 10.97 -1.61
C VAL A 146 17.45 12.17 -1.63
N MET A 147 17.06 13.30 -1.03
CA MET A 147 17.93 14.48 -0.91
C MET A 147 19.28 14.13 -0.28
N ILE A 148 19.27 13.35 0.81
CA ILE A 148 20.49 12.98 1.54
C ILE A 148 21.32 11.94 0.76
N LYS A 149 20.68 10.90 0.20
CA LYS A 149 21.40 9.82 -0.49
C LYS A 149 21.99 10.23 -1.84
N VAL A 150 21.30 11.11 -2.56
CA VAL A 150 21.73 11.58 -3.88
C VAL A 150 22.48 12.92 -3.78
N ASN A 151 22.44 13.58 -2.60
CA ASN A 151 23.03 14.89 -2.34
C ASN A 151 22.48 15.98 -3.27
N VAL A 152 21.15 16.15 -3.28
CA VAL A 152 20.43 17.11 -4.12
C VAL A 152 19.47 17.96 -3.30
N ASP A 153 18.99 19.06 -3.89
CA ASP A 153 17.97 19.91 -3.27
C ASP A 153 16.57 19.28 -3.31
N TYR A 154 15.61 19.99 -2.72
CA TYR A 154 14.23 19.52 -2.60
C TYR A 154 13.56 19.31 -3.96
N ASN A 155 13.71 20.26 -4.89
CA ASN A 155 13.05 20.21 -6.18
C ASN A 155 13.59 19.05 -7.00
N ARG A 156 14.92 18.88 -7.03
CA ARG A 156 15.52 17.76 -7.75
C ARG A 156 15.16 16.41 -7.13
N ALA A 157 15.08 16.31 -5.80
CA ALA A 157 14.63 15.09 -5.14
C ALA A 157 13.16 14.76 -5.44
N LEU A 158 12.31 15.78 -5.59
CA LEU A 158 10.92 15.61 -6.02
C LEU A 158 10.87 15.07 -7.45
N ASP A 159 11.59 15.67 -8.39
CA ASP A 159 11.66 15.23 -9.79
C ASP A 159 12.13 13.76 -9.90
N LEU A 160 13.17 13.38 -9.14
CA LEU A 160 13.68 12.01 -9.11
C LEU A 160 12.64 11.03 -8.56
N LEU A 161 11.87 11.43 -7.55
CA LEU A 161 10.81 10.59 -7.00
C LEU A 161 9.63 10.46 -7.95
N GLU A 162 9.25 11.53 -8.65
CA GLU A 162 8.18 11.49 -9.65
C GLU A 162 8.58 10.62 -10.85
N GLY A 163 9.80 10.78 -11.36
CA GLY A 163 10.35 9.91 -12.42
C GLY A 163 10.44 8.44 -12.03
N ALA A 164 10.55 8.15 -10.72
CA ALA A 164 10.63 6.79 -10.17
C ALA A 164 9.29 6.26 -9.65
N ASP A 165 8.15 6.83 -10.05
CA ASP A 165 6.78 6.54 -9.55
C ASP A 165 6.68 6.45 -8.01
N GLY A 166 7.46 7.27 -7.30
CA GLY A 166 7.51 7.33 -5.84
C GLY A 166 8.32 6.22 -5.17
N PHE A 167 9.07 5.41 -5.92
CA PHE A 167 9.97 4.38 -5.37
C PHE A 167 11.33 4.98 -5.01
N VAL A 168 11.58 5.10 -3.71
CA VAL A 168 12.84 5.64 -3.17
C VAL A 168 14.08 4.92 -3.69
N ARG A 169 14.04 3.58 -3.81
CA ARG A 169 15.19 2.79 -4.31
C ARG A 169 15.55 3.16 -5.75
N ARG A 170 14.55 3.19 -6.64
CA ARG A 170 14.75 3.60 -8.04
C ARG A 170 15.24 5.05 -8.13
N ALA A 171 14.65 5.96 -7.37
CA ALA A 171 15.05 7.37 -7.35
C ALA A 171 16.51 7.60 -6.91
N ILE A 172 17.09 6.70 -6.11
CA ILE A 172 18.50 6.78 -5.67
C ILE A 172 19.43 6.10 -6.68
N GLU A 173 19.01 4.98 -7.28
CA GLU A 173 19.80 4.19 -8.22
C GLU A 173 19.82 4.81 -9.62
N GLU A 174 18.73 5.42 -10.06
CA GLU A 174 18.66 6.21 -11.28
C GLU A 174 19.44 7.52 -11.08
N LYS A 175 20.74 7.46 -11.38
CA LYS A 175 21.48 8.64 -11.80
C LYS A 175 20.93 9.07 -13.16
N ILE A 176 19.72 9.64 -13.19
CA ILE A 176 19.20 10.28 -14.39
C ILE A 176 20.26 11.30 -14.81
N PRO A 177 20.90 11.16 -15.99
CA PRO A 177 21.88 12.13 -16.43
C PRO A 177 21.22 13.50 -16.39
N LEU A 178 21.96 14.50 -15.88
CA LEU A 178 21.60 15.90 -16.09
C LEU A 178 21.28 16.03 -17.57
N THR A 179 20.03 16.31 -17.92
CA THR A 179 19.68 16.70 -19.28
C THR A 179 20.47 17.96 -19.57
N ALA A 180 21.59 17.78 -20.26
CA ALA A 180 22.36 18.84 -20.86
C ALA A 180 21.42 19.62 -21.78
N GLY A 181 21.33 20.93 -21.54
CA GLY A 181 20.88 21.94 -22.48
C GLY A 181 19.49 21.72 -23.09
N LYS A 182 18.48 22.37 -22.53
CA LYS A 182 17.64 23.18 -23.42
C LYS A 182 18.53 24.30 -23.94
N VAL A 183 19.18 24.07 -25.08
CA VAL A 183 19.65 25.16 -25.92
C VAL A 183 18.40 25.75 -26.54
N GLU A 184 18.06 26.91 -26.02
CA GLU A 184 17.10 27.85 -26.56
C GLU A 184 17.63 28.38 -27.90
N GLN A 185 16.77 28.32 -28.93
CA GLN A 185 16.65 29.25 -30.06
C GLN A 185 17.88 29.61 -30.90
N ALA A 186 17.87 29.19 -32.18
CA ALA A 186 17.63 30.02 -33.37
C ALA A 186 17.86 29.19 -34.65
#